data_AF-A0AAN6P9Y5-F1
#
_entry.id   AF-A0AAN6P9Y5-F1
#
_cell.length_a   1.000
_cell.length_b   1.000
_cell.length_c   1.000
_cell.angle_alpha   90.00
_cell.angle_beta   90.00
_cell.angle_gamma   90.00
#
_symmetry.space_group_name_H-M   'P 1'
#
loop_
_entity.id
_entity.type
_entity.pdbx_description
1 polymer ?
#
loop_
_entity_poly.entity_id
_entity_poly.type
_entity_poly.pdbx_seq_one_letter_code
_entity_poly.pdbx_strand_id
1 'polypeptide(L)'
;MASNLLIGSTGAVGSCILTALLADSSIGAVHTISRRAPKSTGPTLHAAVEADTTQWAARLAGTKPTPSTVFSALGTTRQQAGGLANQWKIDHDLNVELARAAKDAGVRNFVFVSSAGTGSMFATALPYSKMKRGVEDTVRGLGFDTAIIVRPGMILAEREVPHQGGPLLIGAVRAVGRWCGLGMQDRFGQEADVIARAAVRAAKMAEEGRAPEKVWVLEWSDIVRLGRTDGFGRGSKELGIPTANLPVSDTSTPWIASTPSGVYFGWAALNLPPSHPDFIPTPTPTSPTSTSPRRGENGFTIYPMVMSIGYNPFYKNTVRSAEVHVLHNFAADFYGAEMRLLLTGFIREERDYSGLEALIADINFDCDVAKRSLAREGWAPRGMNVEVDVPGEGVKVLRGGLLECGWLVRPSELEEGEGKGKGE
;
A
#
# COMPACT_ATOMS: atom_id res chain seq x y z
N MET A 1 -19.09 26.85 0.36
CA MET A 1 -18.01 25.84 0.31
C MET A 1 -16.94 26.26 1.31
N ALA A 2 -16.34 25.30 2.03
CA ALA A 2 -15.37 25.58 3.07
C ALA A 2 -14.04 26.08 2.44
N SER A 3 -13.40 27.09 3.04
CA SER A 3 -12.08 27.57 2.61
C SER A 3 -10.97 26.85 3.38
N ASN A 4 -9.89 26.55 2.68
CA ASN A 4 -8.75 25.81 3.23
C ASN A 4 -7.49 26.66 3.14
N LEU A 5 -6.57 26.49 4.07
CA LEU A 5 -5.26 27.15 4.01
C LEU A 5 -4.14 26.13 4.16
N LEU A 6 -3.15 26.19 3.26
CA LEU A 6 -2.00 25.30 3.24
C LEU A 6 -0.70 26.08 3.46
N ILE A 7 0.02 25.68 4.51
CA ILE A 7 1.41 26.10 4.75
C ILE A 7 2.36 25.02 4.23
N GLY A 8 3.41 25.43 3.53
CA GLY A 8 4.42 24.51 2.98
C GLY A 8 4.06 23.96 1.59
N SER A 9 3.23 24.66 0.82
CA SER A 9 2.76 24.29 -0.53
C SER A 9 3.86 24.02 -1.57
N THR A 10 5.09 24.48 -1.35
CA THR A 10 6.23 24.25 -2.26
C THR A 10 7.07 23.01 -1.89
N GLY A 11 6.78 22.35 -0.77
CA GLY A 11 7.46 21.12 -0.35
C GLY A 11 6.87 19.89 -1.02
N ALA A 12 7.57 18.75 -0.97
CA ALA A 12 7.16 17.52 -1.68
C ALA A 12 5.73 17.08 -1.37
N VAL A 13 5.37 16.95 -0.09
CA VAL A 13 4.01 16.60 0.32
C VAL A 13 3.05 17.77 0.13
N GLY A 14 3.49 18.99 0.47
CA GLY A 14 2.65 20.19 0.35
C GLY A 14 2.20 20.49 -1.08
N SER A 15 3.04 20.28 -2.08
CA SER A 15 2.65 20.47 -3.48
C SER A 15 1.59 19.45 -3.91
N CYS A 16 1.69 18.22 -3.42
CA CYS A 16 0.68 17.19 -3.66
C CYS A 16 -0.63 17.51 -2.94
N ILE A 17 -0.59 18.03 -1.70
CA ILE A 17 -1.80 18.48 -0.98
C ILE A 17 -2.48 19.60 -1.76
N LEU A 18 -1.70 20.59 -2.23
CA LEU A 18 -2.24 21.69 -3.02
C LEU A 18 -2.96 21.17 -4.28
N THR A 19 -2.31 20.27 -5.02
CA THR A 19 -2.92 19.66 -6.22
C THR A 19 -4.20 18.91 -5.88
N ALA A 20 -4.21 18.12 -4.80
CA ALA A 20 -5.40 17.38 -4.37
C ALA A 20 -6.54 18.32 -3.95
N LEU A 21 -6.24 19.42 -3.25
CA LEU A 21 -7.24 20.42 -2.85
C LEU A 21 -7.85 21.13 -4.08
N LEU A 22 -7.03 21.49 -5.07
CA LEU A 22 -7.48 22.19 -6.27
C LEU A 22 -8.24 21.29 -7.25
N ALA A 23 -8.00 19.97 -7.22
CA ALA A 23 -8.71 19.01 -8.05
C ALA A 23 -10.13 18.69 -7.55
N ASP A 24 -10.42 18.94 -6.27
CA ASP A 24 -11.70 18.61 -5.66
C ASP A 24 -12.70 19.76 -5.77
N SER A 25 -13.69 19.61 -6.66
CA SER A 25 -14.73 20.62 -6.89
C SER A 25 -15.64 20.90 -5.68
N SER A 26 -15.63 20.06 -4.64
CA SER A 26 -16.36 20.32 -3.38
C SER A 26 -15.63 21.30 -2.47
N ILE A 27 -14.36 21.58 -2.74
CA ILE A 27 -13.53 22.53 -2.00
C ILE A 27 -13.69 23.93 -2.58
N GLY A 28 -13.86 24.92 -1.69
CA GLY A 28 -14.00 26.32 -2.07
C GLY A 28 -12.65 26.98 -2.36
N ALA A 29 -12.37 28.08 -1.67
CA ALA A 29 -11.11 28.80 -1.80
C ALA A 29 -9.95 28.04 -1.13
N VAL A 30 -8.81 27.97 -1.81
CA VAL A 30 -7.56 27.40 -1.28
C VAL A 30 -6.54 28.52 -1.14
N HIS A 31 -6.15 28.83 0.09
CA HIS A 31 -5.15 29.83 0.40
C HIS A 31 -3.79 29.15 0.65
N THR A 32 -2.70 29.80 0.27
CA THR A 32 -1.35 29.33 0.65
C THR A 32 -0.52 30.47 1.20
N ILE A 33 0.31 30.19 2.22
CA ILE A 33 1.36 31.11 2.66
C ILE A 33 2.69 30.39 2.47
N SER A 34 3.57 30.97 1.65
CA SER A 34 4.85 30.36 1.30
C SER A 34 5.91 31.41 0.96
N ARG A 35 7.19 31.05 1.10
CA ARG A 35 8.31 31.95 0.75
C ARG A 35 8.45 32.15 -0.77
N ARG A 36 7.86 31.26 -1.56
CA ARG A 36 7.90 31.22 -3.03
C ARG A 36 6.52 30.84 -3.54
N ALA A 37 6.18 31.29 -4.74
CA ALA A 37 4.92 30.89 -5.37
C ALA A 37 4.84 29.35 -5.55
N PRO A 38 3.66 28.74 -5.35
CA PRO A 38 3.46 27.33 -5.65
C PRO A 38 3.59 27.05 -7.16
N LYS A 39 3.94 25.82 -7.52
CA LYS A 39 4.00 25.36 -8.92
C LYS A 39 2.60 25.25 -9.55
N SER A 40 1.60 24.83 -8.76
CA SER A 40 0.22 24.68 -9.20
C SER A 40 -0.49 26.03 -9.26
N THR A 41 -1.35 26.22 -10.26
CA THR A 41 -2.22 27.39 -10.44
C THR A 41 -3.66 26.94 -10.58
N GLY A 42 -4.62 27.81 -10.27
CA GLY A 42 -6.04 27.49 -10.39
C GLY A 42 -6.94 28.67 -10.03
N PRO A 43 -8.20 28.68 -10.49
CA PRO A 43 -9.13 29.80 -10.27
C PRO A 43 -9.53 29.97 -8.80
N THR A 44 -9.43 28.93 -7.99
CA THR A 44 -9.74 28.92 -6.55
C THR A 44 -8.52 29.14 -5.66
N LEU A 45 -7.32 29.30 -6.25
CA LEU A 45 -6.07 29.46 -5.53
C LEU A 45 -5.78 30.92 -5.20
N HIS A 46 -5.58 31.21 -3.92
CA HIS A 46 -5.12 32.50 -3.41
C HIS A 46 -3.74 32.35 -2.77
N ALA A 47 -2.69 32.52 -3.56
CA ALA A 47 -1.31 32.34 -3.11
C ALA A 47 -0.72 33.64 -2.53
N ALA A 48 -0.40 33.65 -1.23
CA ALA A 48 0.37 34.69 -0.57
C ALA A 48 1.86 34.31 -0.53
N VAL A 49 2.70 35.11 -1.19
CA VAL A 49 4.15 34.94 -1.16
C VAL A 49 4.74 35.89 -0.12
N GLU A 50 5.28 35.34 0.96
CA GLU A 50 5.84 36.09 2.09
C GLU A 50 7.17 35.47 2.49
N ALA A 51 8.27 36.20 2.27
CA ALA A 51 9.61 35.70 2.52
C ALA A 51 9.95 35.70 4.02
N ASP A 52 9.40 36.67 4.76
CA ASP A 52 9.59 36.79 6.21
C ASP A 52 8.60 35.88 6.96
N THR A 53 9.10 34.78 7.52
CA THR A 53 8.28 33.81 8.24
C THR A 53 7.64 34.37 9.50
N THR A 54 8.16 35.46 10.07
CA THR A 54 7.58 36.11 11.26
C THR A 54 6.24 36.78 10.96
N GLN A 55 5.95 37.07 9.69
CA GLN A 55 4.67 37.65 9.26
C GLN A 55 3.59 36.59 9.04
N TRP A 56 3.93 35.31 9.02
CA TRP A 56 3.02 34.25 8.56
C TRP A 56 1.83 34.05 9.50
N ALA A 57 2.03 34.16 10.82
CA ALA A 57 0.95 34.08 11.79
C ALA A 57 -0.08 35.20 11.59
N ALA A 58 0.39 36.43 11.39
CA ALA A 58 -0.48 37.58 11.13
C ALA A 58 -1.24 37.43 9.79
N ARG A 59 -0.57 36.93 8.74
CA ARG A 59 -1.19 36.63 7.44
C ARG A 59 -2.26 35.55 7.55
N LEU A 60 -1.99 34.48 8.31
CA LEU A 60 -2.94 33.42 8.56
C LEU A 60 -4.18 33.99 9.26
N ALA A 61 -4.00 34.72 10.37
CA ALA A 61 -5.09 35.35 11.11
C ALA A 61 -5.90 36.36 10.28
N GLY A 62 -5.25 37.04 9.34
CA GLY A 62 -5.87 37.99 8.42
C GLY A 62 -6.61 37.36 7.22
N THR A 63 -6.53 36.04 7.02
CA THR A 63 -7.17 35.39 5.87
C THR A 63 -8.70 35.43 6.00
N LYS A 64 -9.38 35.91 4.95
CA LYS A 64 -10.85 36.01 4.89
C LYS A 64 -11.42 35.32 3.64
N PRO A 65 -12.50 34.53 3.76
CA PRO A 65 -13.12 34.08 5.02
C PRO A 65 -12.16 33.21 5.84
N THR A 66 -12.36 33.16 7.17
CA THR A 66 -11.53 32.32 8.05
C THR A 66 -11.55 30.87 7.53
N PRO A 67 -10.39 30.25 7.27
CA PRO A 67 -10.31 28.86 6.84
C PRO A 67 -10.98 27.92 7.84
N SER A 68 -11.78 26.97 7.36
CA SER A 68 -12.31 25.90 8.20
C SER A 68 -11.23 24.90 8.59
N THR A 69 -10.29 24.65 7.67
CA THR A 69 -9.18 23.72 7.85
C THR A 69 -7.84 24.36 7.46
N VAL A 70 -6.82 24.17 8.30
CA VAL A 70 -5.42 24.52 8.00
C VAL A 70 -4.57 23.26 7.89
N PHE A 71 -3.77 23.17 6.84
CA PHE A 71 -2.76 22.13 6.62
C PHE A 71 -1.37 22.71 6.85
N SER A 72 -0.56 22.07 7.69
CA SER A 72 0.88 22.35 7.83
C SER A 72 1.70 21.17 7.32
N ALA A 73 2.31 21.36 6.14
CA ALA A 73 3.30 20.47 5.54
C ALA A 73 4.73 21.04 5.65
N LEU A 74 4.99 21.84 6.69
CA LEU A 74 6.29 22.45 6.92
C LEU A 74 7.33 21.44 7.43
N GLY A 75 8.50 21.52 6.82
CA GLY A 75 9.69 20.83 7.29
C GLY A 75 10.92 21.21 6.48
N THR A 76 12.07 21.21 7.13
CA THR A 76 13.39 21.43 6.54
C THR A 76 14.37 20.39 7.04
N THR A 77 15.49 20.21 6.33
CA THR A 77 16.59 19.39 6.81
C THR A 77 17.61 20.24 7.55
N ARG A 78 18.39 19.64 8.45
CA ARG A 78 19.49 20.32 9.15
C ARG A 78 20.44 21.05 8.19
N GLN A 79 20.71 20.43 7.04
CA GLN A 79 21.56 20.99 5.99
C GLN A 79 20.90 22.21 5.34
N GLN A 80 19.61 22.12 4.97
CA GLN A 80 18.87 23.22 4.34
C GLN A 80 18.64 24.40 5.29
N ALA A 81 18.50 24.15 6.58
CA ALA A 81 18.40 25.19 7.60
C ALA A 81 19.74 25.86 7.95
N GLY A 82 20.87 25.27 7.54
CA GLY A 82 22.19 25.74 7.96
C GLY A 82 22.49 25.50 9.45
N GLY A 83 21.88 24.47 10.06
CA GLY A 83 22.12 24.10 11.45
C GLY A 83 20.90 23.62 12.22
N LEU A 84 21.13 23.00 13.39
CA LEU A 84 20.06 22.43 14.21
C LEU A 84 19.17 23.52 14.84
N ALA A 85 19.75 24.64 15.27
CA ALA A 85 18.99 25.75 15.85
C ALA A 85 18.00 26.38 14.85
N ASN A 86 18.43 26.57 13.60
CA ASN A 86 17.56 27.07 12.54
C ASN A 86 16.51 26.03 12.11
N GLN A 87 16.87 24.74 12.12
CA GLN A 87 15.89 23.69 11.89
C GLN A 87 14.82 23.69 12.98
N TRP A 88 15.19 23.89 14.25
CA TRP A 88 14.25 24.00 15.37
C TRP A 88 13.27 25.15 15.17
N LYS A 89 13.76 26.33 14.80
CA LYS A 89 12.92 27.51 14.52
C LYS A 89 11.85 27.22 13.45
N ILE A 90 12.17 26.41 12.45
CA ILE A 90 11.27 26.11 11.32
C ILE A 90 10.36 24.90 11.63
N ASP A 91 10.94 23.76 12.00
CA ASP A 91 10.22 22.49 12.16
C ASP A 91 9.45 22.40 13.48
N HIS A 92 9.78 23.24 14.47
CA HIS A 92 9.09 23.33 15.75
C HIS A 92 8.44 24.70 15.97
N ASP A 93 9.22 25.76 16.18
CA ASP A 93 8.70 27.03 16.71
C ASP A 93 7.67 27.68 15.77
N LEU A 94 8.00 27.80 14.48
CA LEU A 94 7.10 28.33 13.46
C LEU A 94 5.83 27.49 13.32
N ASN A 95 5.94 26.16 13.42
CA ASN A 95 4.77 25.28 13.37
C ASN A 95 3.84 25.49 14.58
N VAL A 96 4.41 25.61 15.78
CA VAL A 96 3.67 25.91 17.02
C VAL A 96 2.99 27.27 16.95
N GLU A 97 3.69 28.29 16.47
CA GLU A 97 3.17 29.64 16.29
C GLU A 97 1.98 29.65 15.32
N LEU A 98 2.11 28.99 14.17
CA LEU A 98 1.05 28.91 13.17
C LEU A 98 -0.16 28.11 13.66
N ALA A 99 0.05 27.04 14.43
CA ALA A 99 -1.04 26.29 15.03
C ALA A 99 -1.82 27.14 16.04
N ARG A 100 -1.12 27.91 16.89
CA ARG A 100 -1.75 28.88 17.82
C ARG A 100 -2.54 29.94 17.07
N ALA A 101 -1.92 30.59 16.09
CA ALA A 101 -2.57 31.60 15.26
C ALA A 101 -3.82 31.06 14.53
N ALA A 102 -3.76 29.82 14.05
CA ALA A 102 -4.93 29.16 13.44
C ALA A 102 -6.06 28.97 14.45
N LYS A 103 -5.74 28.48 15.66
CA LYS A 103 -6.76 28.28 16.70
C LYS A 103 -7.39 29.61 17.12
N ASP A 104 -6.57 30.64 17.35
CA ASP A 104 -7.01 31.98 17.74
C ASP A 104 -7.88 32.65 16.65
N ALA A 105 -7.59 32.37 15.37
CA ALA A 105 -8.38 32.84 14.24
C ALA A 105 -9.74 32.13 14.09
N GLY A 106 -10.00 31.07 14.88
CA GLY A 106 -11.24 30.30 14.84
C GLY A 106 -11.24 29.14 13.83
N VAL A 107 -10.07 28.68 13.39
CA VAL A 107 -9.96 27.48 12.55
C VAL A 107 -10.48 26.27 13.33
N ARG A 108 -11.32 25.46 12.68
CA ARG A 108 -11.95 24.28 13.30
C ARG A 108 -11.04 23.08 13.26
N ASN A 109 -10.44 22.80 12.10
CA ASN A 109 -9.62 21.61 11.87
C ASN A 109 -8.17 21.98 11.57
N PHE A 110 -7.22 21.25 12.15
CA PHE A 110 -5.79 21.45 11.88
C PHE A 110 -5.12 20.13 11.49
N VAL A 111 -4.48 20.10 10.33
CA VAL A 111 -3.79 18.93 9.80
C VAL A 111 -2.29 19.17 9.85
N PHE A 112 -1.56 18.36 10.60
CA PHE A 112 -0.12 18.44 10.72
C PHE A 112 0.57 17.23 10.08
N VAL A 113 1.45 17.47 9.11
CA VAL A 113 2.31 16.44 8.53
C VAL A 113 3.56 16.26 9.41
N SER A 114 3.50 15.23 10.25
CA SER A 114 4.56 14.81 11.16
C SER A 114 5.50 13.79 10.47
N SER A 115 5.99 12.79 11.20
CA SER A 115 6.81 11.69 10.71
C SER A 115 6.61 10.41 11.54
N ALA A 116 6.77 9.25 10.90
CA ALA A 116 6.72 7.95 11.56
C ALA A 116 7.88 7.80 12.57
N GLY A 117 7.62 7.04 13.63
CA GLY A 117 8.60 6.76 14.68
C GLY A 117 8.59 7.76 15.84
N THR A 118 7.79 8.82 15.83
CA THR A 118 7.66 9.72 17.01
C THR A 118 7.12 9.00 18.25
N GLY A 119 6.39 7.88 18.09
CA GLY A 119 5.86 7.07 19.20
C GLY A 119 6.77 5.97 19.76
N SER A 120 7.93 5.66 19.15
CA SER A 120 8.79 4.56 19.60
C SER A 120 9.84 5.03 20.61
N MET A 121 10.02 4.29 21.72
CA MET A 121 10.93 4.62 22.82
C MET A 121 12.37 4.93 22.35
N PHE A 122 12.87 4.21 21.34
CA PHE A 122 14.21 4.41 20.77
C PHE A 122 14.35 5.67 19.89
N ALA A 123 13.29 6.07 19.19
CA ALA A 123 13.28 7.29 18.38
C ALA A 123 13.16 8.57 19.23
N THR A 124 12.86 8.42 20.52
CA THR A 124 12.57 9.51 21.44
C THR A 124 13.75 10.44 21.71
N ALA A 125 14.97 9.94 21.55
CA ALA A 125 16.19 10.68 21.88
C ALA A 125 16.67 11.61 20.75
N LEU A 126 16.21 11.42 19.51
CA LEU A 126 16.71 12.18 18.36
C LEU A 126 16.11 13.60 18.30
N PRO A 127 16.92 14.64 18.00
CA PRO A 127 16.43 16.03 17.95
C PRO A 127 15.24 16.26 17.01
N TYR A 128 15.23 15.59 15.85
CA TYR A 128 14.13 15.69 14.88
C TYR A 128 12.80 15.15 15.43
N SER A 129 12.83 13.99 16.09
CA SER A 129 11.64 13.41 16.73
C SER A 129 11.12 14.28 17.87
N LYS A 130 12.01 14.96 18.61
CA LYS A 130 11.63 15.91 19.66
C LYS A 130 10.91 17.13 19.08
N MET A 131 11.42 17.70 17.98
CA MET A 131 10.74 18.81 17.28
C MET A 131 9.33 18.41 16.85
N LYS A 132 9.20 17.29 16.11
CA LYS A 132 7.90 16.85 15.60
C LYS A 132 6.91 16.52 16.71
N ARG A 133 7.34 15.85 17.79
CA ARG A 133 6.47 15.65 18.96
C ARG A 133 6.08 16.93 19.67
N GLY A 134 6.99 17.88 19.85
CA GLY A 134 6.63 19.16 20.48
C GLY A 134 5.52 19.89 19.72
N VAL A 135 5.52 19.79 18.38
CA VAL A 135 4.42 20.29 17.54
C VAL A 135 3.16 19.42 17.71
N GLU A 136 3.27 18.09 17.69
CA GLU A 136 2.13 17.20 17.92
C GLU A 136 1.45 17.49 19.26
N ASP A 137 2.21 17.58 20.35
CA ASP A 137 1.71 17.87 21.69
C ASP A 137 1.01 19.22 21.76
N THR A 138 1.57 20.24 21.08
CA THR A 138 0.93 21.55 20.94
C THR A 138 -0.40 21.42 20.20
N VAL A 139 -0.42 20.80 19.02
CA VAL A 139 -1.63 20.65 18.20
C VAL A 139 -2.73 19.89 18.95
N ARG A 140 -2.35 18.83 19.70
CA ARG A 140 -3.26 18.10 20.61
C ARG A 140 -3.84 18.99 21.70
N GLY A 141 -3.03 19.85 22.29
CA GLY A 141 -3.40 20.71 23.42
C GLY A 141 -4.22 21.95 23.05
N LEU A 142 -4.22 22.39 21.79
CA LEU A 142 -4.91 23.61 21.36
C LEU A 142 -6.45 23.46 21.24
N GLY A 143 -6.97 22.24 21.29
CA GLY A 143 -8.41 22.00 21.33
C GLY A 143 -9.14 22.39 20.05
N PHE A 144 -8.57 22.08 18.88
CA PHE A 144 -9.31 22.09 17.61
C PHE A 144 -10.54 21.18 17.67
N ASP A 145 -11.55 21.44 16.84
CA ASP A 145 -12.70 20.53 16.69
C ASP A 145 -12.19 19.15 16.26
N THR A 146 -11.27 19.15 15.29
CA THR A 146 -10.44 17.99 14.95
C THR A 146 -8.98 18.39 14.71
N ALA A 147 -8.06 17.81 15.47
CA ALA A 147 -6.63 17.82 15.23
C ALA A 147 -6.21 16.54 14.50
N ILE A 148 -5.74 16.64 13.26
CA ILE A 148 -5.33 15.51 12.43
C ILE A 148 -3.80 15.48 12.37
N ILE A 149 -3.18 14.39 12.84
CA ILE A 149 -1.73 14.22 12.84
C ILE A 149 -1.37 13.11 11.86
N VAL A 150 -0.75 13.47 10.75
CA VAL A 150 -0.34 12.52 9.71
C VAL A 150 1.09 12.06 9.98
N ARG A 151 1.31 10.77 10.24
CA ARG A 151 2.64 10.19 10.51
C ARG A 151 3.11 9.32 9.35
N PRO A 152 3.56 9.92 8.23
CA PRO A 152 4.03 9.16 7.10
C PRO A 152 5.32 8.41 7.42
N GLY A 153 5.53 7.29 6.72
CA GLY A 153 6.83 6.61 6.67
C GLY A 153 7.93 7.50 6.06
N MET A 154 9.12 6.95 5.78
CA MET A 154 10.10 7.68 4.98
C MET A 154 9.47 8.17 3.67
N ILE A 155 9.60 9.46 3.38
CA ILE A 155 9.06 10.08 2.16
C ILE A 155 10.11 9.91 1.06
N LEU A 156 9.80 9.13 0.03
CA LEU A 156 10.58 9.13 -1.21
C LEU A 156 10.10 10.31 -2.05
N ALA A 157 10.92 11.35 -2.15
CA ALA A 157 10.69 12.42 -3.09
C ALA A 157 12.00 12.68 -3.83
N GLU A 158 11.98 12.51 -5.16
CA GLU A 158 13.04 13.02 -6.01
C GLU A 158 13.07 14.54 -5.88
N ARG A 159 14.18 15.10 -5.38
CA ARG A 159 14.38 16.55 -5.28
C ARG A 159 15.41 16.98 -6.31
N GLU A 160 15.10 18.07 -7.01
CA GLU A 160 15.88 18.74 -8.09
C GLU A 160 17.24 19.35 -7.64
N VAL A 161 17.88 18.88 -6.57
CA VAL A 161 19.22 19.38 -6.18
C VAL A 161 20.19 18.21 -5.99
N PRO A 162 21.15 18.00 -6.92
CA PRO A 162 22.17 16.97 -6.80
C PRO A 162 23.05 17.23 -5.57
N HIS A 163 23.32 16.19 -4.79
CA HIS A 163 24.20 16.27 -3.64
C HIS A 163 25.66 16.31 -4.11
N GLN A 164 26.37 17.42 -3.88
CA GLN A 164 27.83 17.39 -3.78
C GLN A 164 28.20 16.61 -2.50
N GLY A 165 28.62 15.36 -2.68
CA GLY A 165 28.76 14.33 -1.65
C GLY A 165 28.41 12.91 -2.14
N GLY A 166 27.91 12.81 -3.38
CA GLY A 166 27.38 11.61 -4.04
C GLY A 166 28.21 10.32 -4.11
N PRO A 167 29.54 10.23 -3.91
CA PRO A 167 30.20 8.91 -4.05
C PRO A 167 30.31 8.09 -2.75
N LEU A 168 30.43 8.72 -1.57
CA LEU A 168 30.88 8.00 -0.37
C LEU A 168 29.74 7.31 0.41
N LEU A 169 28.56 7.93 0.49
CA LEU A 169 27.40 7.34 1.19
C LEU A 169 26.73 6.23 0.35
N ILE A 170 26.66 6.40 -0.98
CA ILE A 170 26.12 5.40 -1.91
C ILE A 170 27.02 4.15 -1.92
N GLY A 171 28.34 4.32 -1.80
CA GLY A 171 29.30 3.21 -1.68
C GLY A 171 29.14 2.42 -0.38
N ALA A 172 28.97 3.11 0.76
CA ALA A 172 28.76 2.46 2.06
C ALA A 172 27.42 1.69 2.14
N VAL A 173 26.35 2.26 1.56
CA VAL A 173 25.03 1.62 1.49
C VAL A 173 25.06 0.35 0.59
N ARG A 174 25.80 0.38 -0.52
CA ARG A 174 25.99 -0.82 -1.38
C ARG A 174 26.86 -1.90 -0.73
N ALA A 175 27.73 -1.56 0.20
CA ALA A 175 28.55 -2.54 0.94
C ALA A 175 27.74 -3.23 2.04
N VAL A 176 26.93 -2.47 2.79
CA VAL A 176 26.04 -3.02 3.84
C VAL A 176 24.90 -3.86 3.23
N GLY A 177 24.36 -3.44 2.08
CA GLY A 177 23.35 -4.20 1.34
C GLY A 177 23.82 -5.54 0.76
N ARG A 178 25.13 -5.82 0.77
CA ARG A 178 25.70 -7.12 0.38
C ARG A 178 25.76 -8.13 1.54
N TRP A 179 25.62 -7.67 2.79
CA TRP A 179 25.75 -8.48 3.99
C TRP A 179 24.41 -8.76 4.70
N CYS A 180 23.42 -7.91 4.49
CA CYS A 180 22.05 -8.11 4.97
C CYS A 180 21.16 -8.41 3.77
N GLY A 181 20.66 -9.66 3.66
CA GLY A 181 19.93 -10.18 2.50
C GLY A 181 18.77 -9.32 2.00
N LEU A 182 18.34 -9.60 0.76
CA LEU A 182 17.41 -8.82 -0.08
C LEU A 182 16.07 -8.40 0.57
N GLY A 183 15.68 -8.92 1.74
CA GLY A 183 14.41 -8.61 2.42
C GLY A 183 14.33 -7.27 3.16
N MET A 184 15.31 -6.37 3.00
CA MET A 184 15.26 -5.02 3.61
C MET A 184 15.02 -3.90 2.60
N GLN A 185 14.96 -4.20 1.29
CA GLN A 185 14.79 -3.17 0.25
C GLN A 185 13.32 -2.73 0.06
N ASP A 186 12.34 -3.52 0.52
CA ASP A 186 10.89 -3.20 0.46
C ASP A 186 10.39 -2.36 1.65
N ARG A 187 11.28 -1.78 2.46
CA ARG A 187 10.93 -0.97 3.64
C ARG A 187 10.87 0.54 3.38
N PHE A 188 10.85 0.99 2.13
CA PHE A 188 11.22 2.38 1.82
C PHE A 188 10.21 3.09 0.91
N GLY A 189 9.48 4.07 1.48
CA GLY A 189 8.82 5.13 0.72
C GLY A 189 7.30 5.11 0.67
N GLN A 190 6.62 6.04 1.35
CA GLN A 190 5.28 6.45 0.92
C GLN A 190 5.41 7.59 -0.11
N GLU A 191 4.71 7.46 -1.23
CA GLU A 191 4.65 8.51 -2.25
C GLU A 191 3.92 9.74 -1.69
N ALA A 192 4.43 10.93 -2.02
CA ALA A 192 3.93 12.20 -1.47
C ALA A 192 2.47 12.50 -1.84
N ASP A 193 1.99 11.94 -2.95
CA ASP A 193 0.62 12.02 -3.44
C ASP A 193 -0.37 11.20 -2.57
N VAL A 194 0.02 10.01 -2.13
CA VAL A 194 -0.79 9.16 -1.23
C VAL A 194 -0.97 9.86 0.11
N ILE A 195 0.12 10.39 0.68
CA ILE A 195 0.07 11.15 1.94
C ILE A 195 -0.85 12.36 1.79
N ALA A 196 -0.74 13.06 0.66
CA ALA A 196 -1.55 14.23 0.37
C ALA A 196 -3.05 13.91 0.27
N ARG A 197 -3.42 12.90 -0.52
CA ARG A 197 -4.83 12.47 -0.65
C ARG A 197 -5.40 12.00 0.68
N ALA A 198 -4.61 11.29 1.49
CA ALA A 198 -5.03 10.87 2.83
C ALA A 198 -5.33 12.08 3.73
N ALA A 199 -4.43 13.08 3.75
CA ALA A 199 -4.60 14.30 4.53
C ALA A 199 -5.85 15.09 4.11
N VAL A 200 -6.07 15.28 2.81
CA VAL A 200 -7.25 15.99 2.27
C VAL A 200 -8.54 15.23 2.60
N ARG A 201 -8.54 13.91 2.43
CA ARG A 201 -9.72 13.08 2.74
C ARG A 201 -10.06 13.08 4.22
N ALA A 202 -9.06 12.98 5.10
CA ALA A 202 -9.26 13.07 6.54
C ALA A 202 -9.83 14.44 6.95
N ALA A 203 -9.33 15.53 6.34
CA ALA A 203 -9.88 16.87 6.56
C ALA A 203 -11.35 16.98 6.15
N LYS A 204 -11.74 16.43 4.98
CA LYS A 204 -13.14 16.38 4.54
C LYS A 204 -14.02 15.61 5.53
N MET A 205 -13.56 14.44 5.97
CA MET A 205 -14.28 13.65 6.97
C MET A 205 -14.47 14.43 8.28
N ALA A 206 -13.45 15.19 8.72
CA ALA A 206 -13.57 16.05 9.89
C ALA A 206 -14.57 17.20 9.68
N GLU A 207 -14.58 17.84 8.51
CA GLU A 207 -15.57 18.87 8.18
C GLU A 207 -17.01 18.35 8.15
N GLU A 208 -17.19 17.10 7.72
CA GLU A 208 -18.46 16.36 7.71
C GLU A 208 -18.87 15.84 9.11
N GLY A 209 -18.05 16.04 10.15
CA GLY A 209 -18.30 15.51 11.50
C GLY A 209 -18.13 13.99 11.60
N ARG A 210 -17.38 13.39 10.68
CA ARG A 210 -17.10 11.94 10.57
C ARG A 210 -15.69 11.57 11.01
N ALA A 211 -14.95 12.48 11.63
CA ALA A 211 -13.70 12.14 12.28
C ALA A 211 -13.98 11.17 13.45
N PRO A 212 -13.20 10.08 13.60
CA PRO A 212 -13.43 9.09 14.65
C PRO A 212 -13.14 9.66 16.04
N GLU A 213 -12.22 10.62 16.13
CA GLU A 213 -11.77 11.23 17.37
C GLU A 213 -11.42 12.70 17.15
N LYS A 214 -11.47 13.51 18.22
CA LYS A 214 -11.01 14.91 18.19
C LYS A 214 -9.52 15.04 17.88
N VAL A 215 -8.72 14.05 18.28
CA VAL A 215 -7.30 13.98 17.95
C VAL A 215 -7.10 12.74 17.12
N TRP A 216 -7.12 12.89 15.80
CA TRP A 216 -7.05 11.79 14.87
C TRP A 216 -5.62 11.63 14.34
N VAL A 217 -4.95 10.57 14.79
CA VAL A 217 -3.63 10.21 14.26
C VAL A 217 -3.81 9.29 13.06
N LEU A 218 -3.25 9.67 11.91
CA LEU A 218 -3.14 8.79 10.75
C LEU A 218 -1.77 8.11 10.80
N GLU A 219 -1.78 6.84 11.19
CA GLU A 219 -0.61 5.99 11.08
C GLU A 219 -0.48 5.47 9.63
N TRP A 220 0.59 4.71 9.36
CA TRP A 220 0.92 4.27 8.01
C TRP A 220 -0.26 3.58 7.28
N SER A 221 -1.00 2.70 7.96
CA SER A 221 -2.15 1.97 7.39
C SER A 221 -3.31 2.91 7.06
N ASP A 222 -3.57 3.91 7.89
CA ASP A 222 -4.62 4.91 7.63
C ASP A 222 -4.27 5.76 6.41
N ILE A 223 -2.99 6.13 6.26
CA ILE A 223 -2.50 6.91 5.12
C ILE A 223 -2.68 6.13 3.82
N VAL A 224 -2.33 4.84 3.81
CA VAL A 224 -2.54 3.99 2.63
C VAL A 224 -4.04 3.86 2.31
N ARG A 225 -4.85 3.53 3.32
CA ARG A 225 -6.30 3.35 3.19
C ARG A 225 -7.00 4.59 2.64
N LEU A 226 -6.68 5.77 3.18
CA LEU A 226 -7.31 7.03 2.79
C LEU A 226 -6.70 7.62 1.51
N GLY A 227 -5.41 7.38 1.26
CA GLY A 227 -4.64 8.02 0.20
C GLY A 227 -4.63 7.30 -1.15
N ARG A 228 -5.08 6.05 -1.25
CA ARG A 228 -5.09 5.28 -2.52
C ARG A 228 -6.47 5.07 -3.10
N THR A 229 -7.44 5.87 -2.71
CA THR A 229 -8.85 5.70 -3.12
C THR A 229 -9.20 6.63 -4.28
N ASP A 230 -8.54 6.40 -5.40
CA ASP A 230 -9.09 6.53 -6.76
C ASP A 230 -8.52 5.32 -7.52
N GLY A 231 -9.30 4.23 -7.55
CA GLY A 231 -8.86 2.90 -7.97
C GLY A 231 -8.20 2.12 -6.84
N PHE A 232 -8.98 1.25 -6.18
CA PHE A 232 -8.55 0.43 -5.05
C PHE A 232 -7.15 -0.17 -5.26
N GLY A 233 -6.14 0.44 -4.66
CA GLY A 233 -4.79 -0.08 -4.57
C GLY A 233 -4.71 -1.24 -3.59
N ARG A 234 -5.23 -2.41 -3.98
CA ARG A 234 -5.45 -3.57 -3.12
C ARG A 234 -4.12 -4.16 -2.62
N GLY A 235 -3.65 -3.66 -1.49
CA GLY A 235 -2.77 -4.40 -0.60
C GLY A 235 -3.54 -5.57 0.00
N SER A 236 -3.60 -6.69 -0.73
CA SER A 236 -4.36 -7.89 -0.42
C SER A 236 -4.06 -8.45 0.99
N LYS A 237 -2.82 -8.27 1.48
CA LYS A 237 -2.39 -8.59 2.86
C LYS A 237 -3.09 -7.76 3.95
N GLU A 238 -3.46 -6.51 3.68
CA GLU A 238 -4.19 -5.63 4.62
C GLU A 238 -5.70 -5.91 4.63
N LEU A 239 -6.20 -6.56 3.58
CA LEU A 239 -7.57 -7.05 3.46
C LEU A 239 -7.77 -8.44 4.09
N GLY A 240 -6.71 -9.04 4.65
CA GLY A 240 -6.70 -10.40 5.19
C GLY A 240 -6.64 -11.50 4.12
N ILE A 241 -6.37 -11.15 2.86
CA ILE A 241 -6.41 -12.03 1.69
C ILE A 241 -5.08 -11.89 0.95
N PRO A 242 -3.94 -12.36 1.49
CA PRO A 242 -2.64 -12.15 0.86
C PRO A 242 -2.57 -12.78 -0.53
N THR A 243 -2.16 -12.00 -1.54
CA THR A 243 -1.99 -12.45 -2.93
C THR A 243 -0.51 -12.50 -3.33
N ALA A 244 -0.12 -13.54 -4.06
CA ALA A 244 1.14 -13.63 -4.77
C ALA A 244 0.99 -12.96 -6.14
N ASN A 245 1.78 -11.91 -6.37
CA ASN A 245 1.86 -11.25 -7.67
C ASN A 245 2.71 -12.07 -8.64
N LEU A 246 2.16 -12.39 -9.81
CA LEU A 246 2.94 -13.01 -10.88
C LEU A 246 3.62 -11.94 -11.74
N PRO A 247 4.89 -12.11 -12.10
CA PRO A 247 5.51 -11.26 -13.11
C PRO A 247 4.83 -11.53 -14.45
N VAL A 248 4.31 -10.49 -15.08
CA VAL A 248 3.81 -10.58 -16.46
C VAL A 248 4.99 -10.51 -17.40
N SER A 249 5.37 -11.64 -17.99
CA SER A 249 6.46 -11.75 -18.95
C SER A 249 6.05 -12.63 -20.12
N ASP A 250 6.47 -12.22 -21.32
CA ASP A 250 6.26 -12.98 -22.55
C ASP A 250 6.98 -14.34 -22.54
N THR A 251 7.97 -14.53 -21.66
CA THR A 251 8.77 -15.76 -21.59
C THR A 251 8.22 -16.77 -20.59
N SER A 252 7.71 -16.34 -19.44
CA SER A 252 7.27 -17.24 -18.36
C SER A 252 5.76 -17.31 -18.20
N THR A 253 5.03 -16.26 -18.57
CA THR A 253 3.57 -16.18 -18.39
C THR A 253 2.87 -15.49 -19.57
N PRO A 254 3.13 -15.88 -20.83
CA PRO A 254 2.55 -15.20 -22.00
C PRO A 254 1.02 -15.29 -22.02
N TRP A 255 0.45 -16.34 -21.41
CA TRP A 255 -0.99 -16.57 -21.32
C TRP A 255 -1.73 -15.48 -20.53
N ILE A 256 -1.06 -14.74 -19.62
CA ILE A 256 -1.69 -13.64 -18.88
C ILE A 256 -2.10 -12.52 -19.85
N ALA A 257 -1.35 -12.31 -20.94
CA ALA A 257 -1.64 -11.27 -21.92
C ALA A 257 -2.96 -11.50 -22.66
N SER A 258 -3.31 -12.77 -22.95
CA SER A 258 -4.46 -13.15 -23.77
C SER A 258 -5.67 -13.70 -23.00
N THR A 259 -5.51 -14.08 -21.72
CA THR A 259 -6.61 -14.60 -20.89
C THR A 259 -7.66 -13.51 -20.61
N PRO A 260 -8.98 -13.74 -20.64
CA PRO A 260 -9.94 -12.70 -20.31
C PRO A 260 -9.72 -12.09 -18.91
N SER A 261 -10.12 -10.83 -18.70
CA SER A 261 -10.07 -10.22 -17.38
C SER A 261 -11.19 -10.76 -16.49
N GLY A 262 -10.87 -11.05 -15.24
CA GLY A 262 -11.84 -11.51 -14.25
C GLY A 262 -11.21 -12.38 -13.17
N VAL A 263 -12.09 -13.06 -12.44
CA VAL A 263 -11.74 -13.91 -11.31
C VAL A 263 -11.86 -15.37 -11.70
N TYR A 264 -10.82 -16.14 -11.39
CA TYR A 264 -10.66 -17.56 -11.70
C TYR A 264 -10.43 -18.35 -10.42
N PHE A 265 -10.75 -19.64 -10.46
CA PHE A 265 -10.38 -20.59 -9.41
C PHE A 265 -9.54 -21.72 -9.98
N GLY A 266 -8.77 -22.37 -9.11
CA GLY A 266 -7.92 -23.48 -9.51
C GLY A 266 -6.98 -23.98 -8.44
N TRP A 267 -5.87 -24.57 -8.88
CA TRP A 267 -4.84 -25.14 -8.02
C TRP A 267 -3.53 -24.39 -8.18
N ALA A 268 -2.85 -24.12 -7.06
CA ALA A 268 -1.49 -23.63 -7.01
C ALA A 268 -0.56 -24.71 -6.45
N ALA A 269 0.59 -24.94 -7.09
CA ALA A 269 1.65 -25.79 -6.56
C ALA A 269 2.83 -24.91 -6.15
N LEU A 270 3.28 -25.03 -4.90
CA LEU A 270 4.39 -24.25 -4.35
C LEU A 270 5.55 -25.15 -3.95
N ASN A 271 6.77 -24.79 -4.39
CA ASN A 271 8.01 -25.36 -3.91
C ASN A 271 8.61 -24.46 -2.83
N LEU A 272 8.16 -24.68 -1.58
CA LEU A 272 8.64 -23.93 -0.43
C LEU A 272 10.08 -24.35 -0.09
N PRO A 273 10.95 -23.41 0.32
CA PRO A 273 12.29 -23.77 0.77
C PRO A 273 12.23 -24.57 2.09
N PRO A 274 13.20 -25.46 2.37
CA PRO A 274 13.24 -26.23 3.62
C PRO A 274 13.25 -25.39 4.91
N SER A 275 13.63 -24.11 4.81
CA SER A 275 13.60 -23.15 5.91
C SER A 275 12.23 -22.53 6.19
N HIS A 276 11.24 -22.75 5.33
CA HIS A 276 9.89 -22.21 5.49
C HIS A 276 9.13 -22.99 6.58
N PRO A 277 8.39 -22.33 7.50
CA PRO A 277 7.66 -23.02 8.56
C PRO A 277 6.65 -24.05 8.06
N ASP A 278 5.98 -23.74 6.95
CA ASP A 278 5.00 -24.64 6.30
C ASP A 278 5.64 -25.62 5.30
N PHE A 279 6.96 -25.80 5.33
CA PHE A 279 7.63 -26.78 4.49
C PHE A 279 7.28 -28.21 4.94
N ILE A 280 6.75 -29.01 4.03
CA ILE A 280 6.48 -30.43 4.26
C ILE A 280 7.65 -31.25 3.70
N PRO A 281 8.43 -31.98 4.54
CA PRO A 281 9.51 -32.85 4.07
C PRO A 281 8.98 -33.99 3.20
N THR A 282 9.75 -34.41 2.19
CA THR A 282 9.42 -35.63 1.45
C THR A 282 9.57 -36.82 2.40
N PRO A 283 8.56 -37.71 2.52
CA PRO A 283 8.74 -38.93 3.30
C PRO A 283 9.91 -39.73 2.71
N THR A 284 10.89 -40.05 3.55
CA THR A 284 11.89 -41.07 3.23
C THR A 284 11.14 -42.39 3.04
N PRO A 285 11.47 -43.22 2.03
CA PRO A 285 10.76 -44.48 1.83
C PRO A 285 11.14 -45.47 2.94
N THR A 286 10.48 -45.37 4.08
CA THR A 286 10.54 -46.34 5.16
C THR A 286 9.13 -46.73 5.58
N SER A 287 8.60 -47.72 4.88
CA SER A 287 7.45 -48.58 5.25
C SER A 287 6.03 -47.94 5.27
N PRO A 288 5.00 -48.72 4.93
CA PRO A 288 3.72 -48.20 4.46
C PRO A 288 2.68 -48.09 5.59
N THR A 289 2.92 -47.26 6.60
CA THR A 289 1.88 -46.97 7.61
C THR A 289 2.10 -45.60 8.24
N SER A 290 1.71 -44.53 7.56
CA SER A 290 1.34 -43.30 8.25
C SER A 290 0.28 -42.52 7.48
N THR A 291 -0.66 -41.96 8.24
CA THR A 291 -1.89 -41.26 7.83
C THR A 291 -1.65 -39.77 7.54
N SER A 292 -0.41 -39.35 7.35
CA SER A 292 -0.04 -37.94 7.15
C SER A 292 -0.01 -37.54 5.67
N PRO A 293 -0.28 -36.27 5.33
CA PRO A 293 -0.20 -35.76 3.95
C PRO A 293 1.21 -35.95 3.36
N ARG A 294 1.30 -36.38 2.09
CA ARG A 294 2.56 -36.69 1.38
C ARG A 294 2.95 -35.58 0.39
N ARG A 295 4.23 -35.19 0.39
CA ARG A 295 4.86 -34.32 -0.62
C ARG A 295 4.98 -35.06 -1.97
N GLY A 296 4.80 -34.36 -3.10
CA GLY A 296 5.11 -34.93 -4.43
C GLY A 296 6.62 -35.14 -4.63
N GLU A 297 7.00 -36.05 -5.53
CA GLU A 297 8.41 -36.43 -5.78
C GLU A 297 9.33 -35.24 -6.15
N ASN A 298 8.76 -34.17 -6.71
CA ASN A 298 9.49 -32.96 -7.15
C ASN A 298 9.52 -31.81 -6.13
N GLY A 299 8.98 -32.02 -4.93
CA GLY A 299 9.09 -31.07 -3.83
C GLY A 299 8.00 -30.00 -3.72
N PHE A 300 7.00 -30.04 -4.59
CA PHE A 300 5.85 -29.14 -4.57
C PHE A 300 4.74 -29.62 -3.63
N THR A 301 4.06 -28.66 -3.01
CA THR A 301 2.81 -28.87 -2.25
C THR A 301 1.68 -28.13 -2.95
N ILE A 302 0.50 -28.74 -3.04
CA ILE A 302 -0.63 -28.22 -3.84
C ILE A 302 -1.70 -27.68 -2.91
N TYR A 303 -2.21 -26.51 -3.29
CA TYR A 303 -3.16 -25.71 -2.52
C TYR A 303 -4.30 -25.23 -3.44
N PRO A 304 -5.54 -25.14 -2.94
CA PRO A 304 -6.60 -24.47 -3.67
C PRO A 304 -6.31 -22.97 -3.76
N MET A 305 -6.74 -22.31 -4.83
CA MET A 305 -6.51 -20.88 -5.04
C MET A 305 -7.67 -20.18 -5.75
N VAL A 306 -7.70 -18.86 -5.57
CA VAL A 306 -8.43 -17.90 -6.41
C VAL A 306 -7.40 -17.00 -7.09
N MET A 307 -7.69 -16.57 -8.31
CA MET A 307 -6.81 -15.69 -9.06
C MET A 307 -7.59 -14.55 -9.71
N SER A 308 -7.09 -13.33 -9.59
CA SER A 308 -7.59 -12.17 -10.33
C SER A 308 -6.65 -11.87 -11.49
N ILE A 309 -7.20 -11.69 -12.68
CA ILE A 309 -6.45 -11.25 -13.86
C ILE A 309 -7.11 -9.98 -14.39
N GLY A 310 -6.33 -8.93 -14.57
CA GLY A 310 -6.87 -7.67 -15.08
C GLY A 310 -5.85 -6.59 -15.29
N TYR A 311 -6.34 -5.39 -15.58
CA TYR A 311 -5.48 -4.25 -15.85
C TYR A 311 -5.10 -3.54 -14.57
N ASN A 312 -3.82 -3.20 -14.45
CA ASN A 312 -3.33 -2.47 -13.30
C ASN A 312 -3.69 -0.97 -13.42
N PRO A 313 -4.55 -0.42 -12.53
CA PRO A 313 -4.94 0.99 -12.56
C PRO A 313 -3.76 1.95 -12.36
N PHE A 314 -2.73 1.51 -11.63
CA PHE A 314 -1.52 2.29 -11.36
C PHE A 314 -0.71 2.60 -12.62
N TYR A 315 -0.82 1.77 -13.66
CA TYR A 315 -0.16 1.99 -14.95
C TYR A 315 -1.12 2.48 -16.03
N LYS A 316 -2.15 3.27 -15.66
CA LYS A 316 -3.18 3.76 -16.61
C LYS A 316 -3.84 2.64 -17.42
N ASN A 317 -4.00 1.45 -16.82
CA ASN A 317 -4.51 0.24 -17.47
C ASN A 317 -3.72 -0.21 -18.71
N THR A 318 -2.42 0.09 -18.81
CA THR A 318 -1.59 -0.38 -19.95
C THR A 318 -0.86 -1.69 -19.66
N VAL A 319 -0.75 -2.08 -18.39
CA VAL A 319 -0.05 -3.29 -17.94
C VAL A 319 -1.04 -4.23 -17.28
N ARG A 320 -1.06 -5.49 -17.73
CA ARG A 320 -1.86 -6.53 -17.08
C ARG A 320 -1.20 -6.99 -15.79
N SER A 321 -2.01 -7.49 -14.88
CA SER A 321 -1.61 -8.05 -13.59
C SER A 321 -2.36 -9.35 -13.34
N ALA A 322 -1.71 -10.21 -12.57
CA ALA A 322 -2.18 -11.54 -12.22
C ALA A 322 -1.84 -11.77 -10.76
N GLU A 323 -2.89 -11.83 -9.94
CA GLU A 323 -2.76 -11.94 -8.49
C GLU A 323 -3.39 -13.24 -8.00
N VAL A 324 -2.60 -14.09 -7.35
CA VAL A 324 -3.05 -15.40 -6.87
C VAL A 324 -3.24 -15.34 -5.37
N HIS A 325 -4.46 -15.56 -4.89
CA HIS A 325 -4.73 -15.83 -3.48
C HIS A 325 -4.75 -17.35 -3.25
N VAL A 326 -3.72 -17.85 -2.57
CA VAL A 326 -3.69 -19.25 -2.14
C VAL A 326 -4.61 -19.38 -0.92
N LEU A 327 -5.57 -20.30 -0.96
CA LEU A 327 -6.55 -20.55 0.09
C LEU A 327 -5.92 -21.40 1.22
N HIS A 328 -4.82 -20.90 1.77
CA HIS A 328 -4.07 -21.49 2.87
C HIS A 328 -3.44 -20.38 3.72
N ASN A 329 -3.50 -20.56 5.05
CA ASN A 329 -2.93 -19.60 5.98
C ASN A 329 -1.47 -19.95 6.30
N PHE A 330 -0.54 -19.39 5.53
CA PHE A 330 0.90 -19.61 5.74
C PHE A 330 1.39 -18.88 7.00
N ALA A 331 2.28 -19.53 7.76
CA ALA A 331 2.94 -18.95 8.92
C ALA A 331 4.05 -17.94 8.55
N ALA A 332 4.49 -17.92 7.29
CA ALA A 332 5.44 -16.95 6.76
C ALA A 332 5.17 -16.63 5.28
N ASP A 333 5.78 -15.54 4.79
CA ASP A 333 5.75 -15.21 3.37
C ASP A 333 6.66 -16.15 2.56
N PHE A 334 6.24 -16.51 1.34
CA PHE A 334 6.94 -17.43 0.44
C PHE A 334 7.55 -16.73 -0.79
N TYR A 335 8.05 -15.50 -0.63
CA TYR A 335 8.65 -14.74 -1.74
C TYR A 335 9.79 -15.49 -2.43
N GLY A 336 9.76 -15.48 -3.77
CA GLY A 336 10.74 -16.17 -4.60
C GLY A 336 10.58 -17.69 -4.68
N ALA A 337 9.58 -18.27 -3.99
CA ALA A 337 9.23 -19.68 -4.17
C ALA A 337 8.70 -19.94 -5.59
N GLU A 338 9.09 -21.07 -6.17
CA GLU A 338 8.56 -21.48 -7.47
C GLU A 338 7.08 -21.85 -7.31
N MET A 339 6.22 -21.18 -8.09
CA MET A 339 4.78 -21.41 -8.11
C MET A 339 4.34 -21.87 -9.50
N ARG A 340 3.44 -22.85 -9.53
CA ARG A 340 2.77 -23.32 -10.74
C ARG A 340 1.27 -23.21 -10.55
N LEU A 341 0.53 -22.94 -11.63
CA LEU A 341 -0.90 -22.69 -11.57
C LEU A 341 -1.66 -23.56 -12.56
N LEU A 342 -2.85 -23.99 -12.16
CA LEU A 342 -3.84 -24.62 -13.01
C LEU A 342 -5.15 -23.88 -12.81
N LEU A 343 -5.56 -23.06 -13.79
CA LEU A 343 -6.89 -22.46 -13.81
C LEU A 343 -7.91 -23.53 -14.20
N THR A 344 -8.91 -23.75 -13.35
CA THR A 344 -9.94 -24.75 -13.61
C THR A 344 -11.24 -24.11 -14.07
N GLY A 345 -11.57 -22.91 -13.60
CA GLY A 345 -12.77 -22.24 -14.08
C GLY A 345 -12.79 -20.75 -13.82
N PHE A 346 -13.76 -20.11 -14.47
CA PHE A 346 -14.05 -18.68 -14.35
C PHE A 346 -15.20 -18.49 -13.36
N ILE A 347 -15.04 -17.56 -12.42
CA ILE A 347 -16.08 -17.21 -11.45
C ILE A 347 -16.92 -16.06 -11.98
N ARG A 348 -16.29 -14.96 -12.37
CA ARG A 348 -16.96 -13.73 -12.80
C ARG A 348 -16.00 -12.75 -13.46
N GLU A 349 -16.56 -11.79 -14.19
CA GLU A 349 -15.83 -10.64 -14.73
C GLU A 349 -15.28 -9.72 -13.62
N GLU A 350 -14.34 -8.86 -13.99
CA GLU A 350 -13.88 -7.78 -13.11
C GLU A 350 -15.06 -6.86 -12.76
N ARG A 351 -15.12 -6.43 -11.51
CA ARG A 351 -16.16 -5.55 -11.00
C ARG A 351 -15.54 -4.28 -10.47
N ASP A 352 -16.22 -3.18 -10.73
CA ASP A 352 -15.98 -1.92 -10.05
C ASP A 352 -16.72 -1.91 -8.71
N TYR A 353 -16.10 -1.31 -7.70
CA TYR A 353 -16.66 -1.24 -6.35
C TYR A 353 -16.67 0.21 -5.87
N SER A 354 -17.83 0.67 -5.44
CA SER A 354 -18.01 1.98 -4.81
C SER A 354 -17.63 2.00 -3.32
N GLY A 355 -17.39 0.83 -2.72
CA GLY A 355 -17.08 0.68 -1.29
C GLY A 355 -16.26 -0.56 -0.96
N LEU A 356 -15.43 -0.45 0.09
CA LEU A 356 -14.50 -1.50 0.53
C LEU A 356 -15.22 -2.76 1.02
N GLU A 357 -16.36 -2.61 1.70
CA GLU A 357 -17.13 -3.74 2.21
C GLU A 357 -17.70 -4.61 1.09
N ALA A 358 -18.21 -3.99 0.02
CA ALA A 358 -18.72 -4.71 -1.15
C ALA A 358 -17.60 -5.49 -1.85
N LEU A 359 -16.40 -4.90 -1.91
CA LEU A 359 -15.22 -5.58 -2.42
C LEU A 359 -14.84 -6.81 -1.57
N ILE A 360 -14.74 -6.65 -0.25
CA ILE A 360 -14.40 -7.76 0.66
C ILE A 360 -15.46 -8.86 0.56
N ALA A 361 -16.74 -8.49 0.52
CA ALA A 361 -17.84 -9.43 0.38
C ALA A 361 -17.72 -10.27 -0.89
N ASP A 362 -17.44 -9.63 -2.04
CA ASP A 362 -17.27 -10.36 -3.31
C ASP A 362 -15.99 -11.22 -3.31
N ILE A 363 -14.89 -10.78 -2.70
CA ILE A 363 -13.68 -11.64 -2.62
C ILE A 363 -13.95 -12.88 -1.74
N ASN A 364 -14.63 -12.72 -0.62
CA ASN A 364 -15.00 -13.86 0.23
C ASN A 364 -15.95 -14.81 -0.51
N PHE A 365 -16.90 -14.27 -1.28
CA PHE A 365 -17.76 -15.06 -2.14
C PHE A 365 -16.96 -15.83 -3.21
N ASP A 366 -15.99 -15.18 -3.86
CA ASP A 366 -15.11 -15.82 -4.84
C ASP A 366 -14.32 -16.99 -4.21
N CYS A 367 -13.81 -16.80 -2.99
CA CYS A 367 -13.14 -17.85 -2.21
C CYS A 367 -14.09 -19.02 -1.91
N ASP A 368 -15.33 -18.74 -1.48
CA ASP A 368 -16.33 -19.77 -1.21
C ASP A 368 -16.74 -20.55 -2.47
N VAL A 369 -16.89 -19.86 -3.60
CA VAL A 369 -17.18 -20.49 -4.89
C VAL A 369 -16.02 -21.41 -5.31
N ALA A 370 -14.77 -20.96 -5.17
CA ALA A 370 -13.59 -21.76 -5.46
C ALA A 370 -13.54 -23.02 -4.59
N LYS A 371 -13.65 -22.85 -3.27
CA LYS A 371 -13.70 -23.93 -2.29
C LYS A 371 -14.76 -24.99 -2.65
N ARG A 372 -16.00 -24.57 -2.88
CA ARG A 372 -17.10 -25.48 -3.22
C ARG A 372 -16.94 -26.14 -4.58
N SER A 373 -16.38 -25.43 -5.55
CA SER A 373 -16.17 -25.96 -6.90
C SER A 373 -15.07 -27.02 -6.93
N LEU A 374 -13.94 -26.74 -6.27
CA LEU A 374 -12.79 -27.65 -6.18
C LEU A 374 -13.07 -28.89 -5.33
N ALA A 375 -14.05 -28.84 -4.42
CA ALA A 375 -14.50 -30.00 -3.66
C ALA A 375 -15.30 -31.03 -4.50
N ARG A 376 -15.71 -30.68 -5.72
CA ARG A 376 -16.43 -31.60 -6.62
C ARG A 376 -15.46 -32.59 -7.25
N GLU A 377 -15.91 -33.83 -7.40
CA GLU A 377 -15.09 -34.94 -7.92
C GLU A 377 -14.40 -34.64 -9.27
N GLY A 378 -15.09 -33.94 -10.18
CA GLY A 378 -14.53 -33.58 -11.49
C GLY A 378 -13.44 -32.50 -11.48
N TRP A 379 -13.25 -31.80 -10.36
CA TRP A 379 -12.35 -30.66 -10.21
C TRP A 379 -11.24 -30.89 -9.18
N ALA A 380 -11.39 -31.93 -8.35
CA ALA A 380 -10.39 -32.38 -7.41
C ALA A 380 -9.28 -33.15 -8.15
N PRO A 381 -8.00 -32.93 -7.80
CA PRO A 381 -6.94 -33.73 -8.36
C PRO A 381 -7.11 -35.20 -8.03
N ARG A 382 -6.89 -36.07 -9.02
CA ARG A 382 -7.04 -37.51 -8.83
C ARG A 382 -6.19 -37.97 -7.64
N GLY A 383 -6.89 -38.43 -6.61
CA GLY A 383 -6.28 -39.01 -5.44
C GLY A 383 -5.84 -38.08 -4.31
N MET A 384 -5.94 -36.77 -4.47
CA MET A 384 -5.54 -35.85 -3.41
C MET A 384 -6.67 -35.69 -2.37
N ASN A 385 -6.33 -35.75 -1.09
CA ASN A 385 -7.19 -35.22 -0.04
C ASN A 385 -6.98 -33.71 0.01
N VAL A 386 -8.01 -32.91 -0.26
CA VAL A 386 -7.96 -31.46 -0.06
C VAL A 386 -8.86 -31.13 1.12
N GLU A 387 -8.26 -30.71 2.23
CA GLU A 387 -9.00 -30.11 3.33
C GLU A 387 -9.45 -28.72 2.88
N VAL A 388 -10.72 -28.61 2.54
CA VAL A 388 -11.35 -27.33 2.28
C VAL A 388 -12.15 -27.00 3.54
N ASP A 389 -11.69 -26.00 4.30
CA ASP A 389 -12.42 -25.49 5.46
C ASP A 389 -13.70 -24.79 4.96
N VAL A 390 -14.81 -25.53 5.01
CA VAL A 390 -16.17 -25.07 4.69
C VAL A 390 -16.91 -24.87 6.02
N PRO A 391 -17.31 -23.63 6.37
CA PRO A 391 -18.06 -23.39 7.60
C PRO A 391 -19.39 -24.17 7.60
N GLY A 392 -19.54 -25.11 8.54
CA GLY A 392 -20.82 -25.77 8.84
C GLY A 392 -21.05 -27.17 8.25
N GLU A 393 -20.13 -27.73 7.46
CA GLU A 393 -20.20 -29.14 7.04
C GLU A 393 -18.91 -29.88 7.36
N GLY A 394 -19.04 -31.04 8.02
CA GLY A 394 -17.91 -31.87 8.44
C GLY A 394 -17.05 -32.37 7.27
N VAL A 395 -15.76 -32.51 7.55
CA VAL A 395 -14.71 -32.94 6.62
C VAL A 395 -15.09 -34.24 5.89
N LYS A 396 -15.18 -34.19 4.55
CA LYS A 396 -15.25 -35.40 3.71
C LYS A 396 -13.87 -35.74 3.15
N VAL A 397 -13.37 -36.92 3.50
CA VAL A 397 -12.07 -37.48 3.10
C VAL A 397 -12.26 -38.38 1.87
N LEU A 398 -11.49 -38.18 0.79
CA LEU A 398 -11.47 -39.05 -0.40
C LEU A 398 -10.01 -39.41 -0.77
N ARG A 399 -9.67 -40.71 -0.71
CA ARG A 399 -8.29 -41.25 -0.78
C ARG A 399 -7.77 -41.51 -2.21
N GLY A 400 -6.46 -41.29 -2.46
CA GLY A 400 -5.65 -42.11 -3.40
C GLY A 400 -4.65 -41.41 -4.33
N GLY A 401 -3.66 -40.67 -3.81
CA GLY A 401 -2.90 -39.60 -4.50
C GLY A 401 -1.91 -39.97 -5.62
N LEU A 402 -2.02 -39.22 -6.72
CA LEU A 402 -0.92 -38.75 -7.59
C LEU A 402 -1.43 -37.54 -8.41
N LEU A 403 -0.91 -36.35 -8.11
CA LEU A 403 -1.00 -35.19 -9.01
C LEU A 403 0.11 -35.34 -10.04
N GLU A 404 -0.18 -35.96 -11.17
CA GLU A 404 0.78 -36.07 -12.26
C GLU A 404 1.12 -34.66 -12.78
N CYS A 405 2.40 -34.30 -12.65
CA CYS A 405 2.94 -33.01 -13.08
C CYS A 405 2.84 -32.77 -14.60
N GLY A 406 2.41 -33.77 -15.39
CA GLY A 406 2.16 -33.65 -16.82
C GLY A 406 0.93 -32.82 -17.19
N TRP A 407 0.07 -32.46 -16.23
CA TRP A 407 -1.10 -31.59 -16.45
C TRP A 407 -0.81 -30.11 -16.19
N LEU A 408 0.38 -29.80 -15.67
CA LEU A 408 0.78 -28.43 -15.35
C LEU A 408 1.51 -27.86 -16.55
N VAL A 409 0.91 -26.84 -17.17
CA VAL A 409 1.43 -26.18 -18.36
C VAL A 409 2.90 -25.81 -18.16
N ARG A 410 3.76 -26.38 -19.00
CA ARG A 410 5.11 -25.88 -19.25
C ARG A 410 5.04 -24.93 -20.45
N PRO A 411 5.55 -23.69 -20.36
CA PRO A 411 5.55 -22.76 -21.50
C PRO A 411 6.29 -23.29 -22.74
N SER A 412 7.11 -24.34 -22.62
CA SER A 412 7.96 -24.86 -23.71
C SER A 412 7.41 -26.09 -24.45
N GLU A 413 6.25 -26.66 -24.08
CA GLU A 413 5.75 -27.90 -24.70
C GLU A 413 4.51 -27.71 -25.57
N LEU A 414 4.08 -26.46 -25.82
CA LEU A 414 2.98 -26.15 -26.75
C LEU A 414 3.42 -25.98 -28.23
N GLU A 415 4.72 -26.10 -28.56
CA GLU A 415 5.21 -25.88 -29.93
C GLU A 415 5.85 -27.10 -30.63
N GLU A 416 5.99 -28.27 -29.98
CA GLU A 416 6.58 -29.45 -30.66
C GLU A 416 5.56 -30.53 -31.09
N GLY A 417 4.26 -30.27 -30.94
CA GLY A 417 3.19 -31.24 -31.24
C GLY A 417 2.62 -31.25 -32.65
N GLU A 418 2.72 -30.16 -33.43
CA GLU A 418 2.14 -30.08 -34.77
C GLU A 418 3.22 -29.78 -35.81
N GLY A 419 3.80 -30.84 -36.39
CA GLY A 419 4.68 -30.66 -37.53
C GLY A 419 5.66 -31.78 -37.88
N LYS A 420 5.51 -33.00 -37.36
CA LYS A 420 6.26 -34.15 -37.89
C LYS A 420 5.39 -35.41 -38.00
N GLY A 421 4.78 -35.58 -39.17
CA GLY A 421 4.85 -36.87 -39.85
C GLY A 421 3.55 -37.47 -40.38
N LYS A 422 3.47 -37.49 -41.72
CA LYS A 422 2.84 -38.49 -42.61
C LYS A 422 1.30 -38.52 -42.62
N GLY A 423 0.62 -38.45 -43.76
CA GLY A 423 1.01 -38.46 -45.16
C GLY A 423 -0.15 -39.05 -45.97
N GLU A 424 -0.40 -38.45 -47.13
CA GLU A 424 -0.83 -39.12 -48.36
C GLU A 424 -0.17 -38.38 -49.54
#